data_AF-A0A1S7DRH8-F1
#
_entry.id   AF-A0A1S7DRH8-F1
#
_cell.length_a   1.000
_cell.length_b   1.000
_cell.length_c   1.000
_cell.angle_alpha   90.00
_cell.angle_beta   90.00
_cell.angle_gamma   90.00
#
_symmetry.space_group_name_H-M   'P 1'
#
loop_
_entity.id
_entity.type
_entity.pdbx_description
1 polymer ?
#
loop_
_entity_poly.entity_id
_entity_poly.type
_entity_poly.pdbx_seq_one_letter_code
_entity_poly.pdbx_strand_id
1 'polypeptide(L)'
;MLKTRRIYKLAYDREEHILKARAKAPLIISNEKLGYVVNYNLLEFELNLSDNSLKYLGTSFFSPMKGSSHKQLKWQTERLNAYYGSSLHFFRALYQDRLSEEGFSVDWIIRKRNEKYPSLEELKVYRTYIDDFRKKISKDSVIVFNKYPPHIEDIARRKEEEPMFYSAIIERNILSDKFRKNSENRVFLEFKDLLGVNYKKYFYTVYKKQIQKTEMPVSKNNILDCRGLSFEVYSDGNYSNPSELVFEEGWARSNLSELLPLDFEP
;
A
#
# COMPACT_ATOMS: atom_id res chain seq x y z
N MET A 1 -9.75 16.63 5.64
CA MET A 1 -8.86 17.71 6.11
C MET A 1 -8.36 17.36 7.50
N LEU A 2 -7.04 17.31 7.71
CA LEU A 2 -6.43 17.09 9.03
C LEU A 2 -6.56 18.39 9.84
N LYS A 3 -7.23 18.36 11.00
CA LYS A 3 -7.48 19.57 11.79
C LYS A 3 -6.43 19.84 12.87
N THR A 4 -5.47 18.96 13.09
CA THR A 4 -4.51 19.06 14.19
C THR A 4 -3.18 19.70 13.76
N ARG A 5 -2.98 20.99 14.10
CA ARG A 5 -1.67 21.66 14.05
C ARG A 5 -0.89 21.37 15.35
N ARG A 6 0.40 21.00 15.23
CA ARG A 6 1.42 20.90 16.31
C ARG A 6 1.34 19.76 17.33
N ILE A 7 0.92 18.55 16.95
CA ILE A 7 0.96 17.38 17.85
C ILE A 7 1.89 16.25 17.43
N TYR A 8 2.68 16.41 16.36
CA TYR A 8 3.61 15.37 15.91
C TYR A 8 5.07 15.83 16.01
N LYS A 9 5.95 14.89 16.35
CA LYS A 9 7.41 15.03 16.28
C LYS A 9 7.90 14.21 15.10
N LEU A 10 8.81 14.79 14.32
CA LEU A 10 9.51 14.10 13.24
C LEU A 10 10.95 13.84 13.69
N ALA A 11 11.47 12.67 13.37
CA ALA A 11 12.87 12.31 13.53
C ALA A 11 13.37 11.72 12.21
N TYR A 12 14.47 12.26 11.69
CA TYR A 12 15.06 11.77 10.45
C TYR A 12 16.39 11.11 10.76
N ASP A 13 16.51 9.84 10.41
CA ASP A 13 17.75 9.09 10.40
C ASP A 13 18.48 9.37 9.08
N ARG A 14 19.65 9.99 9.16
CA ARG A 14 20.42 10.38 7.98
C ARG A 14 21.17 9.20 7.36
N GLU A 15 21.52 8.18 8.14
CA GLU A 15 22.28 7.03 7.67
C GLU A 15 21.35 6.05 6.95
N GLU A 16 20.20 5.77 7.56
CA GLU A 16 19.22 4.86 7.01
C GLU A 16 18.23 5.53 6.03
N HIS A 17 18.28 6.87 5.92
CA HIS A 17 17.33 7.68 5.15
C HIS A 17 15.87 7.46 5.55
N ILE A 18 15.60 7.21 6.83
CA ILE A 18 14.28 6.92 7.37
C ILE A 18 13.73 8.15 8.11
N LEU A 19 12.55 8.62 7.71
CA LEU A 19 11.77 9.61 8.43
C LEU A 19 10.74 8.92 9.32
N LYS A 20 10.89 9.05 10.64
CA LYS A 20 9.94 8.56 11.63
C LYS A 20 9.05 9.70 12.14
N ALA A 21 7.78 9.40 12.40
CA ALA A 21 6.86 10.34 13.02
C ALA A 21 6.20 9.74 14.25
N ARG A 22 5.98 10.57 15.27
CA ARG A 22 5.19 10.22 16.47
C ARG A 22 4.19 11.31 16.78
N ALA A 23 2.95 10.94 17.07
CA ALA A 23 1.92 11.87 17.52
C ALA A 23 1.81 11.83 19.06
N LYS A 24 1.69 13.00 19.70
CA LYS A 24 1.47 13.14 21.15
C LYS A 24 0.01 12.93 21.56
N ALA A 25 -0.89 12.98 20.59
CA ALA A 25 -2.33 12.79 20.76
C ALA A 25 -2.90 12.20 19.46
N PRO A 26 -4.08 11.57 19.50
CA PRO A 26 -4.74 11.08 18.30
C PRO A 26 -4.92 12.17 17.24
N LEU A 27 -4.70 11.80 15.98
CA LEU A 27 -4.95 12.66 14.84
C LEU A 27 -6.45 12.72 14.55
N ILE A 28 -7.00 13.93 14.47
CA ILE A 28 -8.41 14.14 14.14
C ILE A 28 -8.54 14.45 12.65
N ILE A 29 -9.12 13.51 11.92
CA ILE A 29 -9.27 13.57 10.46
C ILE A 29 -10.75 13.74 10.12
N SER A 30 -11.10 14.89 9.50
CA SER A 30 -12.43 15.09 8.92
C SER A 30 -12.48 14.45 7.54
N ASN A 31 -13.21 13.35 7.40
CA ASN A 31 -13.48 12.67 6.14
C ASN A 31 -14.90 13.00 5.65
N GLU A 32 -15.03 14.17 5.03
CA GLU A 32 -16.31 14.66 4.48
C GLU A 32 -16.85 13.76 3.34
N LYS A 33 -15.96 12.99 2.68
CA LYS A 33 -16.34 12.08 1.59
C LYS A 33 -17.11 10.87 2.13
N LEU A 34 -16.62 10.26 3.21
CA LEU A 34 -17.28 9.11 3.84
C LEU A 34 -18.24 9.50 4.97
N GLY A 35 -18.29 10.78 5.35
CA GLY A 35 -19.13 11.26 6.44
C GLY A 35 -18.66 10.76 7.81
N TYR A 36 -17.35 10.73 8.04
CA TYR A 36 -16.75 10.31 9.30
C TYR A 36 -15.77 11.34 9.84
N VAL A 37 -15.79 11.56 11.15
CA VAL A 37 -14.64 12.07 11.89
C VAL A 37 -13.85 10.87 12.40
N VAL A 38 -12.59 10.76 11.99
CA VAL A 38 -11.71 9.65 12.39
C VAL A 38 -10.73 10.16 13.43
N ASN A 39 -10.74 9.54 14.61
CA ASN A 39 -9.71 9.71 15.63
C ASN A 39 -8.69 8.58 15.43
N TYR A 40 -7.52 8.94 14.90
CA TYR A 40 -6.48 7.98 14.55
C TYR A 40 -5.31 8.06 15.53
N ASN A 41 -5.13 7.02 16.34
CA ASN A 41 -3.98 6.90 17.22
C ASN A 41 -2.80 6.29 16.45
N LEU A 42 -1.84 7.12 16.07
CA LEU A 42 -0.66 6.72 15.32
C LEU A 42 0.35 6.03 16.26
N LEU A 43 0.55 4.73 16.06
CA LEU A 43 1.50 3.91 16.82
C LEU A 43 2.88 3.94 16.14
N GLU A 44 2.92 3.76 14.82
CA GLU A 44 4.15 3.75 14.04
C GLU A 44 3.98 4.53 12.75
N PHE A 45 5.06 5.19 12.33
CA PHE A 45 5.16 5.84 11.04
C PHE A 45 6.63 5.87 10.65
N GLU A 46 6.95 5.28 9.51
CA GLU A 46 8.27 5.29 8.89
C GLU A 46 8.12 5.50 7.40
N LEU A 47 8.79 6.52 6.88
CA LEU A 47 8.96 6.74 5.45
C LEU A 47 10.44 6.53 5.13
N ASN A 48 10.76 5.47 4.38
CA ASN A 48 12.09 5.25 3.88
C ASN A 48 12.24 6.01 2.55
N LEU A 49 13.12 7.01 2.54
CA LEU A 49 13.34 7.85 1.36
C LEU A 49 14.21 7.17 0.30
N SER A 50 14.88 6.06 0.62
CA SER A 50 15.74 5.34 -0.33
C SER A 50 14.93 4.54 -1.34
N ASP A 51 13.86 3.89 -0.90
CA ASP A 51 12.96 3.09 -1.74
C ASP A 51 11.54 3.67 -1.83
N ASN A 52 11.33 4.85 -1.22
CA ASN A 52 10.05 5.54 -1.12
C ASN A 52 8.95 4.67 -0.48
N SER A 53 9.32 3.73 0.40
CA SER A 53 8.36 2.88 1.12
C SER A 53 7.80 3.61 2.34
N LEU A 54 6.47 3.54 2.49
CA LEU A 54 5.75 4.10 3.61
C LEU A 54 5.15 2.98 4.47
N LYS A 55 5.55 2.94 5.74
CA LYS A 55 4.95 2.10 6.77
C LYS A 55 4.24 2.97 7.79
N TYR A 56 3.00 2.63 8.12
CA TYR A 56 2.29 3.28 9.21
C TYR A 56 1.34 2.30 9.89
N LEU A 57 1.22 2.42 11.20
CA LEU A 57 0.36 1.58 12.03
C LEU A 57 -0.38 2.45 13.04
N GLY A 58 -1.63 2.11 13.30
CA GLY A 58 -2.44 2.81 14.28
C GLY A 58 -3.82 2.24 14.44
N THR A 59 -4.53 2.71 15.47
CA THR A 59 -5.92 2.35 15.75
C THR A 59 -6.84 3.50 15.39
N SER A 60 -7.99 3.19 14.80
CA SER A 60 -8.94 4.20 14.33
C SER A 60 -10.26 4.08 15.07
N PHE A 61 -10.81 5.21 15.52
CA PHE A 61 -12.18 5.31 16.00
C PHE A 61 -12.98 6.24 15.09
N PHE A 62 -14.08 5.74 14.55
CA PHE A 62 -14.92 6.45 13.58
C PHE A 62 -16.16 7.01 14.26
N SER A 63 -16.43 8.29 14.06
CA SER A 63 -17.67 8.94 14.51
C SER A 63 -18.45 9.43 13.29
N PRO A 64 -19.68 8.92 13.05
CA PRO A 64 -20.47 9.34 11.91
C PRO A 64 -20.86 10.82 12.02
N MET A 65 -20.76 11.53 10.90
CA MET A 65 -21.18 12.92 10.80
C MET A 65 -22.71 13.02 10.69
N LYS A 66 -23.26 14.12 11.20
CA LYS A 66 -24.66 14.49 10.98
C LYS A 66 -24.78 15.28 9.67
N GLY A 67 -25.79 14.95 8.87
CA GLY A 67 -26.02 15.57 7.57
C GLY A 67 -27.46 15.37 7.11
N SER A 68 -27.88 16.17 6.11
CA SER A 68 -29.19 15.99 5.47
C SER A 68 -29.32 14.61 4.81
N SER A 69 -30.54 14.19 4.50
CA SER A 69 -30.79 12.90 3.83
C SER A 69 -30.00 12.75 2.53
N HIS A 70 -29.79 13.85 1.79
CA HIS A 70 -28.97 13.86 0.58
C HIS A 70 -27.49 13.59 0.88
N LYS A 71 -26.93 14.17 1.95
CA LYS A 71 -25.55 13.90 2.39
C LYS A 71 -25.39 12.46 2.85
N GLN A 72 -26.34 11.94 3.64
CA GLN A 72 -26.32 10.54 4.11
C GLN A 72 -26.29 9.57 2.93
N LEU A 73 -27.14 9.80 1.92
CA LEU A 73 -27.18 8.97 0.72
C LEU A 73 -25.85 9.01 -0.06
N LYS A 74 -25.25 10.20 -0.19
CA LYS A 74 -23.93 10.36 -0.80
C LYS A 74 -22.86 9.62 -0.01
N TRP A 75 -22.83 9.77 1.32
CA TRP A 75 -21.87 9.07 2.19
C TRP A 75 -22.01 7.55 2.10
N GLN A 76 -23.24 7.02 2.08
CA GLN A 76 -23.47 5.59 1.87
C GLN A 76 -22.89 5.13 0.53
N THR A 77 -23.13 5.88 -0.55
CA THR A 77 -22.58 5.58 -1.88
C THR A 77 -21.06 5.57 -1.89
N GLU A 78 -20.43 6.57 -1.26
CA GLU A 78 -18.97 6.65 -1.16
C GLU A 78 -18.38 5.53 -0.27
N ARG A 79 -19.10 5.09 0.77
CA ARG A 79 -18.68 3.95 1.60
C ARG A 79 -18.73 2.64 0.82
N LEU A 80 -19.75 2.42 -0.01
CA LEU A 80 -19.80 1.28 -0.93
C LEU A 80 -18.59 1.30 -1.88
N ASN A 81 -18.29 2.47 -2.45
CA ASN A 81 -17.13 2.66 -3.32
C ASN A 81 -15.79 2.46 -2.59
N ALA A 82 -15.72 2.78 -1.30
CA ALA A 82 -14.54 2.53 -0.48
C ALA A 82 -14.40 1.04 -0.12
N TYR A 83 -15.51 0.35 0.15
CA TYR A 83 -15.52 -1.05 0.56
C TYR A 83 -15.17 -2.01 -0.58
N TYR A 84 -15.95 -2.00 -1.67
CA TYR A 84 -15.83 -3.03 -2.70
C TYR A 84 -14.48 -2.96 -3.42
N GLY A 85 -13.69 -4.04 -3.28
CA GLY A 85 -12.34 -4.16 -3.82
C GLY A 85 -11.22 -3.58 -2.94
N SER A 86 -11.54 -3.14 -1.72
CA SER A 86 -10.53 -2.82 -0.71
C SER A 86 -9.86 -4.07 -0.15
N SER A 87 -8.76 -3.88 0.57
CA SER A 87 -8.13 -4.96 1.35
C SER A 87 -9.09 -5.50 2.41
N LEU A 88 -9.88 -4.65 3.08
CA LEU A 88 -10.91 -5.07 4.03
C LEU A 88 -11.90 -6.06 3.39
N HIS A 89 -12.40 -5.75 2.19
CA HIS A 89 -13.28 -6.65 1.44
C HIS A 89 -12.59 -7.97 1.10
N PHE A 90 -11.35 -7.93 0.62
CA PHE A 90 -10.58 -9.12 0.30
C PHE A 90 -10.36 -10.02 1.50
N PHE A 91 -9.93 -9.49 2.66
CA PHE A 91 -9.66 -10.30 3.84
C PHE A 91 -10.93 -10.92 4.44
N ARG A 92 -12.07 -10.23 4.39
CA ARG A 92 -13.37 -10.83 4.77
C ARG A 92 -13.75 -11.98 3.83
N ALA A 93 -13.62 -11.77 2.53
CA ALA A 93 -13.89 -12.80 1.53
C ALA A 93 -12.91 -13.98 1.65
N LEU A 94 -11.64 -13.72 1.95
CA LEU A 94 -10.63 -14.73 2.23
C LEU A 94 -10.99 -15.53 3.48
N TYR A 95 -11.35 -14.86 4.58
CA TYR A 95 -11.75 -15.52 5.82
C TYR A 95 -12.91 -16.50 5.59
N GLN A 96 -13.91 -16.08 4.82
CA GLN A 96 -15.11 -16.87 4.52
C GLN A 96 -14.92 -17.89 3.39
N ASP A 97 -13.74 -17.91 2.73
CA ASP A 97 -13.43 -18.73 1.57
C ASP A 97 -14.34 -18.48 0.35
N ARG A 98 -14.65 -17.19 0.10
CA ARG A 98 -15.59 -16.74 -0.95
C ARG A 98 -14.98 -15.75 -1.94
N LEU A 99 -13.66 -15.79 -2.12
CA LEU A 99 -12.95 -14.84 -3.01
C LEU A 99 -13.58 -14.75 -4.41
N SER A 100 -13.80 -15.90 -5.06
CA SER A 100 -14.38 -15.95 -6.41
C SER A 100 -15.82 -15.44 -6.46
N GLU A 101 -16.62 -15.78 -5.45
CA GLU A 101 -18.03 -15.35 -5.32
C GLU A 101 -18.12 -13.82 -5.15
N GLU A 102 -17.20 -13.25 -4.37
CA GLU A 102 -17.08 -11.82 -4.11
C GLU A 102 -16.42 -11.06 -5.28
N GLY A 103 -15.98 -11.75 -6.34
CA GLY A 103 -15.46 -11.15 -7.57
C GLY A 103 -13.95 -10.90 -7.59
N PHE A 104 -13.20 -11.57 -6.72
CA PHE A 104 -11.74 -11.60 -6.74
C PHE A 104 -11.22 -12.76 -7.60
N SER A 105 -10.07 -12.54 -8.25
CA SER A 105 -9.24 -13.61 -8.78
C SER A 105 -7.79 -13.39 -8.37
N VAL A 106 -7.08 -14.48 -8.07
CA VAL A 106 -5.71 -14.43 -7.57
C VAL A 106 -4.78 -15.14 -8.56
N ASP A 107 -3.66 -14.50 -8.86
CA ASP A 107 -2.58 -15.04 -9.71
C ASP A 107 -1.32 -15.24 -8.84
N TRP A 108 -0.56 -16.31 -9.08
CA TRP A 108 0.75 -16.51 -8.46
C TRP A 108 1.82 -15.78 -9.27
N ILE A 109 2.58 -14.92 -8.62
CA ILE A 109 3.58 -14.04 -9.24
C ILE A 109 4.96 -14.32 -8.64
N ILE A 110 5.98 -14.32 -9.48
CA ILE A 110 7.39 -14.29 -9.04
C ILE A 110 8.04 -12.96 -9.39
N ARG A 111 8.99 -12.53 -8.56
CA ARG A 111 9.85 -11.37 -8.82
C ARG A 111 11.24 -11.84 -9.24
N LYS A 112 11.59 -11.63 -10.51
CA LYS A 112 12.92 -11.98 -11.05
C LYS A 112 13.80 -10.74 -11.15
N ARG A 113 15.05 -10.84 -10.68
CA ARG A 113 16.07 -9.78 -10.86
C ARG A 113 16.30 -9.55 -12.35
N ASN A 114 16.28 -8.29 -12.77
CA ASN A 114 16.64 -7.94 -14.14
C ASN A 114 18.15 -8.08 -14.32
N GLU A 115 18.56 -8.93 -15.26
CA GLU A 115 19.98 -9.16 -15.58
C GLU A 115 20.63 -7.93 -16.22
N LYS A 116 19.85 -7.05 -16.86
CA LYS A 116 20.35 -5.79 -17.42
C LYS A 116 20.55 -4.71 -16.37
N TYR A 117 19.87 -4.80 -15.23
CA TYR A 117 20.05 -3.86 -14.14
C TYR A 117 21.44 -4.03 -13.48
N PRO A 118 22.11 -2.94 -13.07
CA PRO A 118 23.46 -3.04 -12.50
C PRO A 118 23.57 -4.06 -11.36
N SER A 119 24.66 -4.82 -11.37
CA SER A 119 24.99 -5.77 -10.31
C SER A 119 25.19 -5.05 -8.96
N LEU A 120 25.12 -5.79 -7.85
CA LEU A 120 25.40 -5.21 -6.53
C LEU A 120 26.83 -4.64 -6.44
N GLU A 121 27.77 -5.28 -7.12
CA GLU A 121 29.16 -4.81 -7.21
C GLU A 121 29.26 -3.52 -8.02
N GLU A 122 28.60 -3.46 -9.18
CA GLU A 122 28.53 -2.24 -10.01
C GLU A 122 27.88 -1.08 -9.26
N LEU A 123 26.79 -1.32 -8.53
CA LEU A 123 26.14 -0.32 -7.69
C LEU A 123 27.05 0.16 -6.56
N LYS A 124 27.86 -0.73 -5.96
CA LYS A 124 28.83 -0.38 -4.93
C LYS A 124 29.94 0.51 -5.50
N VAL A 125 30.46 0.18 -6.69
CA VAL A 125 31.43 1.00 -7.41
C VAL A 125 30.85 2.38 -7.71
N TYR A 126 29.65 2.41 -8.30
CA TYR A 126 28.94 3.66 -8.60
C TYR A 126 28.73 4.52 -7.35
N ARG A 127 28.24 3.95 -6.25
CA ARG A 127 28.02 4.67 -4.99
C ARG A 127 29.32 5.26 -4.44
N THR A 128 30.38 4.46 -4.39
CA THR A 128 31.70 4.89 -3.89
C THR A 128 32.23 6.06 -4.72
N TYR A 129 32.12 5.98 -6.04
CA TYR A 129 32.52 7.06 -6.94
C TYR A 129 31.74 8.35 -6.68
N ILE A 130 30.40 8.27 -6.58
CA ILE A 130 29.54 9.43 -6.34
C ILE A 130 29.83 10.07 -4.97
N ASP A 131 30.05 9.27 -3.93
CA ASP A 131 30.36 9.76 -2.59
C ASP A 131 31.71 10.48 -2.54
N ASP A 132 32.74 9.92 -3.18
CA ASP A 132 34.06 10.56 -3.29
C ASP A 132 34.01 11.83 -4.13
N PHE A 133 33.24 11.82 -5.22
CA PHE A 133 33.02 13.00 -6.06
C PHE A 133 32.34 14.12 -5.26
N ARG A 134 31.29 13.80 -4.49
CA ARG A 134 30.59 14.76 -3.61
C ARG A 134 31.50 15.36 -2.54
N LYS A 135 32.41 14.58 -1.95
CA LYS A 135 33.38 15.07 -0.94
C LYS A 135 34.41 16.03 -1.53
N LYS A 136 34.75 15.87 -2.82
CA LYS A 136 35.75 16.70 -3.52
C LYS A 136 35.18 18.02 -4.02
N ILE A 137 33.87 18.14 -4.20
CA ILE A 137 33.23 19.41 -4.58
C ILE A 137 33.18 20.34 -3.36
N SER A 138 33.90 21.46 -3.43
CA SER A 138 33.78 22.56 -2.45
C SER A 138 32.47 23.33 -2.67
N LYS A 139 31.92 23.92 -1.61
CA LYS A 139 30.65 24.69 -1.65
C LYS A 139 30.65 25.86 -2.66
N ASP A 140 31.83 26.32 -3.08
CA ASP A 140 32.03 27.49 -3.95
C ASP A 140 32.61 27.16 -5.34
N SER A 141 32.79 25.88 -5.68
CA SER A 141 33.25 25.50 -7.03
C SER A 141 32.09 25.51 -8.03
N VAL A 142 32.20 26.36 -9.06
CA VAL A 142 31.40 26.28 -10.29
C VAL A 142 31.41 24.83 -10.77
N ILE A 143 30.22 24.23 -10.92
CA ILE A 143 30.05 22.84 -11.34
C ILE A 143 30.57 22.74 -12.78
N VAL A 144 31.84 22.38 -12.92
CA VAL A 144 32.31 21.77 -14.17
C VAL A 144 31.63 20.41 -14.21
N PHE A 145 30.68 20.23 -15.12
CA PHE A 145 30.10 18.94 -15.44
C PHE A 145 31.19 18.03 -15.98
N ASN A 146 32.04 17.49 -15.11
CA ASN A 146 32.93 16.40 -15.49
C ASN A 146 32.02 15.24 -15.87
N LYS A 147 31.96 14.97 -17.18
CA LYS A 147 31.29 13.80 -17.72
C LYS A 147 31.83 12.58 -16.98
N TYR A 148 30.93 11.76 -16.44
CA TYR A 148 31.33 10.56 -15.71
C TYR A 148 32.26 9.70 -16.57
N PRO A 149 33.22 8.97 -15.96
CA PRO A 149 33.94 7.93 -16.67
C PRO A 149 32.95 7.00 -17.38
N PRO A 150 33.24 6.48 -18.58
CA PRO A 150 32.27 5.72 -19.39
C PRO A 150 31.60 4.55 -18.64
N HIS A 151 32.35 3.86 -17.77
CA HIS A 151 31.80 2.76 -16.97
C HIS A 151 30.81 3.25 -15.89
N ILE A 152 31.04 4.42 -15.28
CA ILE A 152 30.12 5.04 -14.32
C ILE A 152 28.87 5.56 -15.05
N GLU A 153 29.05 6.13 -16.24
CA GLU A 153 27.96 6.59 -17.10
C GLU A 153 27.05 5.42 -17.51
N ASP A 154 27.61 4.26 -17.91
CA ASP A 154 26.83 3.07 -18.24
C ASP A 154 26.05 2.52 -17.03
N ILE A 155 26.68 2.44 -15.85
CA ILE A 155 26.00 1.99 -14.63
C ILE A 155 24.85 2.96 -14.27
N ALA A 156 25.10 4.28 -14.35
CA ALA A 156 24.07 5.29 -14.09
C ALA A 156 22.88 5.14 -15.05
N ARG A 157 23.17 5.02 -16.35
CA ARG A 157 22.18 4.85 -17.40
C ARG A 157 21.34 3.60 -17.19
N ARG A 158 21.97 2.43 -16.99
CA ARG A 158 21.22 1.19 -16.73
C ARG A 158 20.43 1.25 -15.44
N LYS A 159 20.94 1.90 -14.39
CA LYS A 159 20.19 2.10 -13.13
C LYS A 159 18.91 2.92 -13.34
N GLU A 160 18.92 3.85 -14.29
CA GLU A 160 17.79 4.73 -14.62
C GLU A 160 16.82 4.09 -15.62
N GLU A 161 17.34 3.43 -16.65
CA GLU A 161 16.56 2.90 -17.77
C GLU A 161 15.99 1.50 -17.51
N GLU A 162 16.68 0.68 -16.70
CA GLU A 162 16.29 -0.70 -16.44
C GLU A 162 15.62 -0.81 -15.06
N PRO A 163 14.47 -1.48 -14.92
CA PRO A 163 13.91 -1.77 -13.60
C PRO A 163 14.77 -2.84 -12.90
N MET A 164 14.93 -2.73 -11.57
CA MET A 164 15.72 -3.69 -10.79
C MET A 164 15.15 -5.12 -10.85
N PHE A 165 13.82 -5.23 -10.93
CA PHE A 165 13.11 -6.50 -11.01
C PHE A 165 11.98 -6.43 -12.05
N TYR A 166 11.64 -7.59 -12.61
CA TYR A 166 10.38 -7.79 -13.32
C TYR A 166 9.50 -8.77 -12.54
N SER A 167 8.18 -8.55 -12.59
CA SER A 167 7.19 -9.48 -12.08
C SER A 167 6.66 -10.34 -13.22
N ALA A 168 6.55 -11.65 -13.00
CA ALA A 168 5.98 -12.59 -13.95
C ALA A 168 4.88 -13.41 -13.29
N ILE A 169 3.71 -13.50 -13.94
CA ILE A 169 2.64 -14.41 -13.54
C ILE A 169 3.04 -15.81 -13.97
N ILE A 170 3.16 -16.73 -13.01
CA ILE A 170 3.48 -18.14 -13.30
C ILE A 170 2.23 -19.03 -13.29
N GLU A 171 1.18 -18.62 -12.58
CA GLU A 171 -0.09 -19.34 -12.54
C GLU A 171 -1.24 -18.35 -12.38
N ARG A 172 -2.34 -18.54 -13.12
CA ARG A 172 -3.51 -17.66 -13.10
C ARG A 172 -4.70 -18.29 -12.39
N ASN A 173 -5.52 -17.47 -11.74
CA ASN A 173 -6.75 -17.88 -11.06
C ASN A 173 -6.53 -19.07 -10.11
N ILE A 174 -5.49 -18.99 -9.29
CA ILE A 174 -5.20 -20.00 -8.28
C ILE A 174 -6.32 -20.06 -7.23
N LEU A 175 -6.59 -21.26 -6.74
CA LEU A 175 -7.56 -21.49 -5.66
C LEU A 175 -6.99 -21.05 -4.31
N SER A 176 -7.89 -20.69 -3.40
CA SER A 176 -7.56 -20.20 -2.07
C SER A 176 -6.76 -21.20 -1.24
N ASP A 177 -6.98 -22.50 -1.40
CA ASP A 177 -6.26 -23.58 -0.69
C ASP A 177 -4.72 -23.51 -0.81
N LYS A 178 -4.20 -22.91 -1.89
CA LYS A 178 -2.76 -22.69 -2.09
C LYS A 178 -2.17 -21.69 -1.12
N PHE A 179 -2.94 -20.70 -0.66
CA PHE A 179 -2.46 -19.60 0.17
C PHE A 179 -3.27 -19.34 1.44
N ARG A 180 -4.42 -20.01 1.61
CA ARG A 180 -5.31 -19.95 2.76
C ARG A 180 -5.15 -21.26 3.54
N LYS A 181 -4.70 -21.19 4.79
CA LYS A 181 -4.57 -22.34 5.70
C LYS A 181 -5.58 -22.24 6.84
N ASN A 182 -6.13 -23.38 7.23
CA ASN A 182 -6.98 -23.51 8.41
C ASN A 182 -6.24 -24.29 9.49
N SER A 183 -6.23 -23.79 10.71
CA SER A 183 -5.72 -24.51 11.88
C SER A 183 -6.53 -24.11 13.11
N GLU A 184 -7.08 -25.09 13.84
CA GLU A 184 -7.79 -24.84 15.11
C GLU A 184 -8.86 -23.73 15.04
N ASN A 185 -9.71 -23.74 14.00
CA ASN A 185 -10.73 -22.69 13.72
C ASN A 185 -10.17 -21.28 13.42
N ARG A 186 -8.87 -21.16 13.18
CA ARG A 186 -8.20 -19.93 12.76
C ARG A 186 -7.84 -20.03 11.27
N VAL A 187 -7.87 -18.89 10.60
CA VAL A 187 -7.57 -18.77 9.17
C VAL A 187 -6.25 -18.02 9.02
N PHE A 188 -5.37 -18.54 8.18
CA PHE A 188 -4.06 -17.94 7.92
C PHE A 188 -3.88 -17.69 6.42
N LEU A 189 -3.26 -16.56 6.10
CA LEU A 189 -2.71 -16.25 4.79
C LEU A 189 -1.21 -16.56 4.80
N GLU A 190 -0.78 -17.47 3.93
CA GLU A 190 0.60 -17.94 3.86
C GLU A 190 0.97 -18.34 2.42
N PHE A 191 2.04 -17.75 1.87
CA PHE A 191 2.57 -18.08 0.55
C PHE A 191 4.08 -17.75 0.51
N LYS A 192 4.79 -18.07 -0.57
CA LYS A 192 6.24 -17.86 -0.66
C LYS A 192 6.65 -16.65 -1.50
N ASP A 193 6.05 -16.53 -2.68
CA ASP A 193 6.38 -15.48 -3.63
C ASP A 193 5.40 -14.32 -3.49
N LEU A 194 4.77 -13.88 -4.58
CA LEU A 194 3.82 -12.78 -4.61
C LEU A 194 2.44 -13.30 -5.04
N LEU A 195 1.38 -12.67 -4.53
CA LEU A 195 0.02 -12.88 -5.04
C LEU A 195 -0.47 -11.63 -5.77
N GLY A 196 -0.85 -11.78 -7.03
CA GLY A 196 -1.59 -10.78 -7.79
C GLY A 196 -3.08 -10.89 -7.52
N VAL A 197 -3.65 -9.95 -6.76
CA VAL A 197 -5.08 -9.91 -6.45
C VAL A 197 -5.79 -8.96 -7.41
N ASN A 198 -6.63 -9.53 -8.25
CA ASN A 198 -7.45 -8.81 -9.22
C ASN A 198 -8.90 -8.72 -8.74
N TYR A 199 -9.55 -7.59 -8.98
CA TYR A 199 -10.94 -7.35 -8.61
C TYR A 199 -11.71 -6.62 -9.72
N LYS A 200 -12.90 -7.12 -10.05
CA LYS A 200 -13.82 -6.45 -11.00
C LYS A 200 -14.64 -5.39 -10.27
N LYS A 201 -14.13 -4.17 -10.19
CA LYS A 201 -14.75 -3.08 -9.43
C LYS A 201 -15.89 -2.42 -10.21
N TYR A 202 -17.08 -2.51 -9.65
CA TYR A 202 -18.19 -1.65 -10.03
C TYR A 202 -18.23 -0.43 -9.12
N PHE A 203 -18.66 0.71 -9.67
CA PHE A 203 -18.83 1.93 -8.90
C PHE A 203 -20.31 2.17 -8.60
N TYR A 204 -20.55 2.89 -7.52
CA TYR A 204 -21.87 3.29 -7.07
C TYR A 204 -21.99 4.81 -7.23
N THR A 205 -23.14 5.27 -7.72
CA THR A 205 -23.47 6.69 -7.88
C THR A 205 -24.87 6.98 -7.34
N VAL A 206 -25.14 8.25 -7.06
CA VAL A 206 -26.48 8.71 -6.70
C VAL A 206 -27.16 9.27 -7.93
N TYR A 207 -28.25 8.63 -8.37
CA TYR A 207 -29.11 9.14 -9.45
C TYR A 207 -30.57 9.08 -9.01
N LYS A 208 -31.33 10.17 -9.26
CA LYS A 208 -32.74 10.31 -8.84
C LYS A 208 -32.99 9.89 -7.36
N LYS A 209 -32.09 10.30 -6.45
CA LYS A 209 -32.15 9.99 -5.00
C LYS A 209 -32.06 8.49 -4.67
N GLN A 210 -31.51 7.67 -5.56
CA GLN A 210 -31.24 6.25 -5.32
C GLN A 210 -29.78 5.94 -5.64
N ILE A 211 -29.24 4.93 -4.95
CA ILE A 211 -27.91 4.40 -5.25
C ILE A 211 -28.04 3.48 -6.46
N GLN A 212 -27.19 3.69 -7.46
CA GLN A 212 -27.13 2.87 -8.67
C GLN A 212 -25.71 2.36 -8.88
N LYS A 213 -25.59 1.09 -9.25
CA LYS A 213 -24.33 0.43 -9.60
C LYS A 213 -24.04 0.64 -11.09
N THR A 214 -22.78 0.88 -11.46
CA THR A 214 -22.38 0.96 -12.86
C THR A 214 -22.58 -0.38 -13.59
N GLU A 215 -22.74 -0.34 -14.90
CA GLU A 215 -22.90 -1.55 -15.72
C GLU A 215 -21.56 -2.20 -16.07
N MET A 216 -20.53 -1.38 -16.31
CA MET A 216 -19.20 -1.85 -16.68
C MET A 216 -18.26 -1.80 -15.46
N PRO A 217 -17.53 -2.90 -15.17
CA PRO A 217 -16.52 -2.91 -14.13
C PRO A 217 -15.19 -2.33 -14.63
N VAL A 218 -14.36 -1.91 -13.69
CA VAL A 218 -12.95 -1.56 -13.90
C VAL A 218 -12.09 -2.57 -13.16
N SER A 219 -11.11 -3.14 -13.85
CA SER A 219 -10.14 -4.04 -13.22
C SER A 219 -9.25 -3.27 -12.23
N LYS A 220 -9.18 -3.77 -11.01
CA LYS A 220 -8.24 -3.32 -9.98
C LYS A 220 -7.25 -4.43 -9.72
N ASN A 221 -5.97 -4.13 -9.85
CA ASN A 221 -4.88 -5.07 -9.63
C ASN A 221 -4.09 -4.60 -8.41
N ASN A 222 -3.80 -5.55 -7.53
CA ASN A 222 -3.02 -5.35 -6.32
C ASN A 222 -2.01 -6.48 -6.22
N ILE A 223 -0.90 -6.25 -5.53
CA ILE A 223 0.06 -7.31 -5.24
C ILE A 223 0.24 -7.41 -3.73
N LEU A 224 0.26 -8.64 -3.24
CA LEU A 224 0.57 -9.00 -1.86
C LEU A 224 1.95 -9.66 -1.80
N ASP A 225 2.74 -9.24 -0.81
CA ASP A 225 4.01 -9.86 -0.44
C ASP A 225 4.02 -10.14 1.07
N CYS A 226 4.00 -11.42 1.43
CA CYS A 226 4.03 -11.87 2.82
C CYS A 226 5.46 -11.97 3.38
N ARG A 227 6.50 -11.83 2.54
CA ARG A 227 7.93 -11.92 2.93
C ARG A 227 8.28 -13.20 3.71
N GLY A 228 7.59 -14.29 3.42
CA GLY A 228 7.77 -15.58 4.10
C GLY A 228 7.16 -15.65 5.51
N LEU A 229 6.32 -14.69 5.89
CA LEU A 229 5.56 -14.69 7.14
C LEU A 229 4.15 -15.26 6.94
N SER A 230 3.55 -15.75 8.02
CA SER A 230 2.17 -16.21 8.07
C SER A 230 1.31 -15.18 8.82
N PHE A 231 0.13 -14.90 8.29
CA PHE A 231 -0.76 -13.85 8.80
C PHE A 231 -2.10 -14.47 9.21
N GLU A 232 -2.45 -14.42 10.49
CA GLU A 232 -3.81 -14.77 10.91
C GLU A 232 -4.79 -13.74 10.36
N VAL A 233 -5.87 -14.21 9.75
CA VAL A 233 -6.95 -13.41 9.19
C VAL A 233 -8.16 -13.58 10.10
N TYR A 234 -8.77 -12.46 10.48
CA TYR A 234 -9.94 -12.42 11.36
C TYR A 234 -11.22 -12.18 10.55
N SER A 235 -12.37 -12.53 11.15
CA SER A 235 -13.69 -12.45 10.48
C SER A 235 -14.11 -11.04 10.10
N ASP A 236 -13.60 -10.02 10.79
CA ASP A 236 -13.87 -8.61 10.51
C ASP A 236 -13.03 -8.06 9.34
N GLY A 237 -12.10 -8.86 8.80
CA GLY A 237 -11.18 -8.50 7.72
C GLY A 237 -9.86 -7.88 8.19
N ASN A 238 -9.61 -7.85 9.50
CA ASN A 238 -8.30 -7.52 10.04
C ASN A 238 -7.35 -8.72 9.95
N TYR A 239 -6.06 -8.49 10.14
CA TYR A 239 -5.04 -9.54 10.16
C TYR A 239 -3.88 -9.21 11.12
N SER A 240 -3.15 -10.24 11.56
CA SER A 240 -2.01 -10.08 12.48
C SER A 240 -0.85 -9.32 11.83
N ASN A 241 0.00 -8.64 12.60
CA ASN A 241 1.24 -7.99 12.12
C ASN A 241 1.09 -7.11 10.85
N PRO A 242 0.14 -6.16 10.81
CA PRO A 242 -0.20 -5.42 9.59
C PRO A 242 0.92 -4.55 9.01
N SER A 243 1.98 -4.27 9.77
CA SER A 243 3.18 -3.57 9.29
C SER A 243 4.09 -4.43 8.41
N GLU A 244 3.93 -5.77 8.44
CA GLU A 244 4.80 -6.72 7.74
C GLU A 244 4.21 -7.22 6.42
N LEU A 245 2.89 -7.20 6.26
CA LEU A 245 2.26 -7.54 4.99
C LEU A 245 2.40 -6.37 4.02
N VAL A 246 3.07 -6.59 2.91
CA VAL A 246 3.33 -5.52 1.95
C VAL A 246 2.28 -5.54 0.85
N PHE A 247 1.74 -4.36 0.59
CA PHE A 247 0.89 -4.09 -0.56
C PHE A 247 1.67 -3.32 -1.60
N GLU A 248 1.47 -3.69 -2.87
CA GLU A 248 1.91 -2.92 -4.03
C GLU A 248 0.71 -2.59 -4.93
N GLU A 249 0.91 -1.68 -5.88
CA GLU A 249 -0.12 -1.19 -6.80
C GLU A 249 -1.31 -0.52 -6.09
N GLY A 250 -2.54 -1.01 -6.30
CA GLY A 250 -3.76 -0.34 -5.87
C GLY A 250 -3.82 -0.10 -4.36
N TRP A 251 -3.69 -1.16 -3.55
CA TRP A 251 -3.78 -1.07 -2.09
C TRP A 251 -2.61 -0.34 -1.44
N ALA A 252 -1.44 -0.28 -2.08
CA ALA A 252 -0.32 0.55 -1.61
C ALA A 252 -0.65 2.05 -1.65
N ARG A 253 -1.54 2.44 -2.56
CA ARG A 253 -2.00 3.83 -2.72
C ARG A 253 -3.25 4.13 -1.90
N SER A 254 -3.92 3.11 -1.34
CA SER A 254 -5.05 3.30 -0.45
C SER A 254 -4.59 4.04 0.80
N ASN A 255 -5.26 5.15 1.08
CA ASN A 255 -4.87 6.08 2.12
C ASN A 255 -5.93 6.10 3.24
N LEU A 256 -5.61 6.80 4.33
CA LEU A 256 -6.50 6.98 5.48
C LEU A 256 -7.91 7.53 5.11
N SER A 257 -8.09 8.13 3.93
CA SER A 257 -9.40 8.65 3.49
C SER A 257 -10.34 7.60 2.90
N GLU A 258 -9.83 6.39 2.62
CA GLU A 258 -10.63 5.24 2.17
C GLU A 258 -10.92 4.25 3.29
N LEU A 259 -10.40 4.50 4.51
CA LEU A 259 -10.66 3.63 5.65
C LEU A 259 -12.12 3.66 6.07
N LEU A 260 -12.63 2.46 6.35
CA LEU A 260 -13.94 2.21 6.92
C LEU A 260 -13.77 1.58 8.30
N PRO A 261 -14.74 1.73 9.21
CA PRO A 261 -14.71 1.02 10.47
C PRO A 261 -14.85 -0.50 10.22
N LEU A 262 -14.25 -1.31 11.08
CA LEU A 262 -14.21 -2.77 10.93
C LEU A 262 -15.59 -3.44 11.06
N ASP A 263 -16.57 -2.74 11.59
CA ASP A 263 -17.98 -3.15 11.69
C ASP A 263 -18.83 -2.61 10.52
N PHE A 264 -18.24 -1.95 9.53
CA PHE A 264 -18.98 -1.49 8.35
C PHE A 264 -19.56 -2.67 7.58
N GLU A 265 -20.85 -2.63 7.30
CA GLU A 265 -21.56 -3.57 6.43
C GLU A 265 -22.02 -2.83 5.16
N PRO A 266 -21.61 -3.29 3.95
CA PRO A 266 -21.98 -2.68 2.68
C PRO A 266 -23.46 -2.87 2.32
#